data_AF-A0A564ZAU1-F1
#
_entry.id   AF-A0A564ZAU1-F1
#
_cell.length_a   1.000
_cell.length_b   1.000
_cell.length_c   1.000
_cell.angle_alpha   90.00
_cell.angle_beta   90.00
_cell.angle_gamma   90.00
#
_symmetry.space_group_name_H-M   'P 1'
#
loop_
_entity.id
_entity.type
_entity.pdbx_description
1 polymer ?
#
loop_
_entity_poly.entity_id
_entity_poly.type
_entity_poly.pdbx_seq_one_letter_code
_entity_poly.pdbx_strand_id
1 'polypeptide(L)'
;MYLSVLYSVKPTGEELIITAAYALFVFALIAPPNVLLSAGLTVEQVCHRLLGNEDLFFTAYHLRRTTLLYCLFYCIPLGYFLSLRLFGNPGAGLQNIVGNYGVVTSFAFVIATWTYIYLTWYSHGKWTGHPTMKELKKIARKIPSPNTVATSDEMEFLQSHRRL
;
A
#
# COMPACT_ATOMS: atom_id res chain seq x y z
N MET A 1 -33.25 -15.42 9.16
CA MET A 1 -33.24 -15.57 7.69
C MET A 1 -31.85 -15.42 7.08
N TYR A 2 -31.02 -14.42 7.44
CA TYR A 2 -29.64 -14.31 6.95
C TYR A 2 -28.67 -15.36 7.53
N LEU A 3 -28.82 -15.73 8.80
CA LEU A 3 -27.96 -16.73 9.45
C LEU A 3 -28.10 -18.13 8.82
N SER A 4 -29.31 -18.51 8.40
CA SER A 4 -29.60 -19.80 7.77
C SER A 4 -29.03 -19.93 6.35
N VAL A 5 -28.83 -18.82 5.64
CA VAL A 5 -28.17 -18.81 4.33
C VAL A 5 -26.66 -19.04 4.49
N LEU A 6 -26.05 -18.49 5.55
CA LEU A 6 -24.61 -18.60 5.81
C LEU A 6 -24.18 -20.05 6.13
N TYR A 7 -25.00 -20.79 6.88
CA TYR A 7 -24.73 -22.19 7.26
C TYR A 7 -25.03 -23.21 6.15
N SER A 8 -25.70 -22.80 5.06
CA SER A 8 -26.01 -23.65 3.91
C SER A 8 -25.12 -23.35 2.70
N VAL A 9 -23.97 -22.69 2.90
CA VAL A 9 -22.97 -22.52 1.86
C VAL A 9 -22.00 -23.69 1.91
N LYS A 10 -22.27 -24.74 1.13
CA LYS A 10 -21.26 -25.75 0.84
C LYS A 10 -20.42 -25.25 -0.33
N PRO A 11 -19.14 -24.91 -0.13
CA PRO A 11 -18.29 -24.48 -1.22
C PRO A 11 -18.15 -25.60 -2.23
N THR A 12 -18.25 -25.27 -3.50
CA THR A 12 -18.04 -26.24 -4.59
C THR A 12 -16.53 -26.50 -4.78
N GLY A 13 -16.17 -27.63 -5.39
CA GLY A 13 -14.76 -27.95 -5.67
C GLY A 13 -14.06 -26.87 -6.50
N GLU A 14 -14.78 -26.23 -7.42
CA GLU A 14 -14.27 -25.13 -8.25
C GLU A 14 -13.96 -23.88 -7.41
N GLU A 15 -14.85 -23.50 -6.49
CA GLU A 15 -14.63 -22.35 -5.59
C GLU A 15 -13.41 -22.55 -4.69
N LEU A 16 -13.16 -23.79 -4.24
CA LEU A 16 -11.97 -24.12 -3.46
C LEU A 16 -10.69 -23.96 -4.28
N ILE A 17 -10.69 -24.40 -5.54
CA ILE A 17 -9.55 -24.24 -6.45
C ILE A 17 -9.29 -22.76 -6.73
N ILE A 18 -10.34 -21.99 -7.03
CA ILE A 18 -10.24 -20.54 -7.27
C ILE A 18 -9.68 -19.84 -6.02
N THR A 19 -10.22 -20.17 -4.84
CA THR A 19 -9.78 -19.58 -3.58
C THR A 19 -8.33 -19.94 -3.25
N ALA A 20 -7.92 -21.20 -3.45
CA ALA A 20 -6.55 -21.64 -3.22
C ALA A 20 -5.57 -20.99 -4.20
N ALA A 21 -5.90 -20.95 -5.50
CA ALA A 21 -5.09 -20.29 -6.52
C ALA A 21 -4.97 -18.79 -6.24
N TYR A 22 -6.06 -18.14 -5.85
CA TYR A 22 -6.06 -16.72 -5.51
C TYR A 22 -5.25 -16.44 -4.24
N ALA A 23 -5.35 -17.30 -3.22
CA ALA A 23 -4.55 -17.19 -2.01
C ALA A 23 -3.04 -17.31 -2.30
N LEU A 24 -2.64 -18.23 -3.18
CA LEU A 24 -1.25 -18.35 -3.65
C LEU A 24 -0.80 -17.11 -4.41
N PHE A 25 -1.67 -16.55 -5.27
CA PHE A 25 -1.40 -15.30 -5.96
C PHE A 25 -1.20 -14.13 -5.00
N VAL A 26 -2.08 -13.97 -4.00
CA VAL A 26 -1.97 -12.94 -2.97
C VAL A 26 -0.70 -13.13 -2.14
N PHE A 27 -0.38 -14.37 -1.76
CA PHE A 27 0.85 -14.68 -1.04
C PHE A 27 2.08 -14.27 -1.85
N ALA A 28 2.10 -14.58 -3.15
CA ALA A 28 3.16 -14.15 -4.06
C ALA A 28 3.24 -12.62 -4.24
N LEU A 29 2.13 -11.91 -4.07
CA LEU A 29 2.10 -10.45 -4.18
C LEU A 29 2.58 -9.75 -2.89
N ILE A 30 2.27 -10.30 -1.72
CA ILE A 30 2.64 -9.74 -0.40
C ILE A 30 4.07 -10.14 -0.01
N ALA A 31 4.40 -11.41 -0.22
CA ALA A 31 5.68 -12.01 0.11
C ALA A 31 6.22 -12.71 -1.14
N PRO A 32 6.72 -11.94 -2.13
CA PRO A 32 7.19 -12.52 -3.38
C PRO A 32 8.32 -13.52 -3.10
N PRO A 33 8.18 -14.78 -3.57
CA PRO A 33 9.27 -15.75 -3.45
C PRO A 33 10.49 -15.24 -4.22
N ASN A 34 11.68 -15.68 -3.79
CA ASN A 34 12.97 -15.26 -4.39
C ASN A 34 13.01 -15.41 -5.91
N VAL A 35 12.27 -16.38 -6.48
CA VAL A 35 12.11 -16.58 -7.93
C VAL A 35 11.47 -15.36 -8.61
N LEU A 36 10.39 -14.81 -8.04
CA LEU A 36 9.71 -13.63 -8.58
C LEU A 36 10.51 -12.34 -8.34
N LEU A 37 11.22 -12.25 -7.22
CA LEU A 37 12.17 -11.16 -6.96
C LEU A 37 13.30 -11.14 -7.99
N SER A 38 13.88 -12.30 -8.30
CA SER A 38 14.96 -12.43 -9.29
C SER A 38 14.49 -12.16 -10.73
N ALA A 39 13.21 -12.35 -11.02
CA ALA A 39 12.58 -12.00 -12.30
C ALA A 39 12.26 -10.50 -12.44
N GLY A 40 12.58 -9.68 -11.43
CA GLY A 40 12.29 -8.25 -11.45
C GLY A 40 10.82 -7.92 -11.22
N LEU A 41 10.00 -8.88 -10.76
CA LEU A 41 8.60 -8.62 -10.43
C LEU A 41 8.47 -8.01 -9.02
N THR A 42 9.20 -6.92 -8.77
CA THR A 42 9.02 -6.12 -7.57
C THR A 42 8.01 -5.01 -7.86
N VAL A 43 7.21 -4.63 -6.84
CA VAL A 43 6.27 -3.49 -6.95
C VAL A 43 7.00 -2.23 -7.42
N GLU A 44 8.28 -2.09 -7.07
CA GLU A 44 9.16 -1.00 -7.48
C GLU A 44 9.48 -1.01 -8.98
N GLN A 45 9.73 -2.18 -9.58
CA GLN A 45 10.01 -2.28 -11.01
C GLN A 45 8.74 -2.19 -11.86
N VAL A 46 7.64 -2.84 -11.46
CA VAL A 46 6.34 -2.76 -12.17
C VAL A 46 5.81 -1.33 -12.17
N CYS A 47 6.04 -0.59 -11.08
CA CYS A 47 5.60 0.78 -10.93
C CYS A 47 6.73 1.80 -11.05
N HIS A 48 7.87 1.44 -11.65
CA HIS A 48 9.03 2.32 -11.81
C HIS A 48 8.65 3.64 -12.51
N ARG A 49 7.74 3.58 -13.50
CA ARG A 49 7.17 4.76 -14.18
C ARG A 49 6.34 5.68 -13.27
N LEU A 50 5.70 5.14 -12.24
CA LEU A 50 4.88 5.88 -11.27
C LEU A 50 5.69 6.39 -10.08
N LEU A 51 6.73 5.65 -9.66
CA LEU A 51 7.57 6.00 -8.52
C LEU A 51 8.53 7.15 -8.84
N GLY A 52 9.12 7.17 -10.04
CA GLY A 52 10.11 8.17 -10.43
C GLY A 52 11.50 7.86 -9.87
N ASN A 53 12.42 8.84 -9.93
CA ASN A 53 13.81 8.65 -9.49
C ASN A 53 13.96 8.85 -7.97
N GLU A 54 14.46 7.83 -7.27
CA GLU A 54 14.69 7.85 -5.81
C GLU A 54 15.73 8.91 -5.41
N ASP A 55 16.81 9.04 -6.19
CA ASP A 55 17.95 9.92 -5.87
C ASP A 55 17.58 11.41 -5.86
N LEU A 56 16.60 11.81 -6.66
CA LEU A 56 16.18 13.22 -6.77
C LEU A 56 15.11 13.59 -5.74
N PHE A 57 14.28 12.63 -5.32
CA PHE A 57 13.11 12.90 -4.47
C PHE A 57 12.81 11.76 -3.49
N PHE A 58 13.77 11.38 -2.66
CA PHE A 58 13.69 10.29 -1.67
C PHE A 58 12.37 10.25 -0.88
N THR A 59 11.97 11.37 -0.27
CA THR A 59 10.75 11.41 0.54
C THR A 59 9.47 11.19 -0.29
N ALA A 60 9.39 11.78 -1.49
CA ALA A 60 8.23 11.62 -2.36
C ALA A 60 8.16 10.22 -2.97
N TYR A 61 9.32 9.62 -3.28
CA TYR A 61 9.44 8.25 -3.76
C TYR A 61 8.87 7.25 -2.74
N HIS A 62 9.31 7.33 -1.49
CA HIS A 62 8.79 6.44 -0.44
C HIS A 62 7.31 6.66 -0.14
N LEU A 63 6.83 7.90 -0.21
CA LEU A 63 5.41 8.21 -0.03
C LEU A 63 4.55 7.60 -1.15
N ARG A 64 5.01 7.72 -2.41
CA ARG A 64 4.36 7.10 -3.58
C ARG A 64 4.33 5.59 -3.44
N ARG A 65 5.45 4.98 -3.06
CA ARG A 65 5.57 3.54 -2.81
C ARG A 65 4.54 3.07 -1.76
N THR A 66 4.41 3.75 -0.62
CA THR A 66 3.43 3.35 0.40
C THR A 66 1.99 3.46 -0.10
N THR A 67 1.62 4.52 -0.85
CA THR A 67 0.29 4.58 -1.52
C THR A 67 0.04 3.38 -2.37
N LEU A 68 1.03 3.01 -3.17
CA LEU A 68 0.84 2.05 -4.24
C LEU A 68 0.63 0.67 -3.65
N LEU A 69 1.39 0.34 -2.59
CA LEU A 69 1.09 -0.82 -1.76
C LEU A 69 -0.33 -0.77 -1.19
N TYR A 70 -0.74 0.34 -0.55
CA TYR A 70 -2.12 0.44 -0.03
C TYR A 70 -3.17 0.23 -1.12
N CYS A 71 -3.04 0.88 -2.27
CA CYS A 71 -3.93 0.70 -3.41
C CYS A 71 -3.99 -0.76 -3.85
N LEU A 72 -2.84 -1.44 -3.98
CA LEU A 72 -2.78 -2.86 -4.32
C LEU A 72 -3.50 -3.73 -3.28
N PHE A 73 -3.28 -3.48 -1.98
CA PHE A 73 -3.96 -4.21 -0.91
C PHE A 73 -5.48 -4.04 -0.95
N TYR A 74 -5.99 -2.85 -1.24
CA TYR A 74 -7.42 -2.62 -1.39
C TYR A 74 -8.01 -3.25 -2.66
N CYS A 75 -7.19 -3.49 -3.69
CA CYS A 75 -7.61 -4.21 -4.89
C CYS A 75 -7.68 -5.74 -4.71
N ILE A 76 -7.05 -6.31 -3.67
CA ILE A 76 -7.06 -7.77 -3.42
C ILE A 76 -8.48 -8.31 -3.18
N PRO A 77 -9.31 -7.76 -2.27
CA PRO A 77 -10.68 -8.22 -2.10
C PRO A 77 -11.49 -8.13 -3.41
N LEU A 78 -11.31 -7.03 -4.15
CA LEU A 78 -11.99 -6.81 -5.42
C LEU A 78 -11.62 -7.90 -6.44
N GLY A 79 -10.32 -8.19 -6.59
CA GLY A 79 -9.83 -9.21 -7.51
C GLY A 79 -10.33 -10.61 -7.15
N TYR A 80 -10.47 -10.93 -5.85
CA TYR A 80 -11.02 -12.20 -5.39
C TYR A 80 -12.48 -12.39 -5.84
N PHE A 81 -13.34 -11.41 -5.54
CA PHE A 81 -14.75 -11.51 -5.91
C PHE A 81 -14.97 -11.46 -7.43
N LEU A 82 -14.11 -10.74 -8.17
CA LEU A 82 -14.11 -10.79 -9.64
C LEU A 82 -13.73 -12.18 -10.16
N SER A 83 -12.68 -12.79 -9.59
CA SER A 83 -12.19 -14.11 -9.99
C SER A 83 -13.23 -15.19 -9.72
N LEU A 84 -13.88 -15.14 -8.55
CA LEU A 84 -15.04 -15.98 -8.27
C LEU A 84 -16.10 -15.79 -9.35
N ARG A 85 -16.51 -14.55 -9.64
CA ARG A 85 -17.58 -14.29 -10.61
C ARG A 85 -17.26 -14.70 -12.05
N LEU A 86 -16.02 -14.58 -12.49
CA LEU A 86 -15.62 -14.89 -13.85
C LEU A 86 -15.43 -16.38 -14.09
N PHE A 87 -14.94 -17.11 -13.08
CA PHE A 87 -14.45 -18.49 -13.27
C PHE A 87 -15.24 -19.57 -12.56
N GLY A 88 -16.05 -19.25 -11.54
CA GLY A 88 -16.83 -20.29 -10.86
C GLY A 88 -18.27 -20.42 -11.38
N ASN A 89 -18.97 -21.40 -10.84
CA ASN A 89 -20.29 -21.81 -11.32
C ASN A 89 -21.43 -20.85 -10.91
N PRO A 90 -22.14 -20.24 -11.86
CA PRO A 90 -23.21 -19.28 -11.59
C PRO A 90 -24.44 -19.89 -10.87
N GLY A 91 -24.52 -21.22 -10.75
CA GLY A 91 -25.56 -21.90 -9.96
C GLY A 91 -25.20 -22.08 -8.48
N ALA A 92 -23.95 -21.82 -8.08
CA ALA A 92 -23.50 -22.01 -6.70
C ALA A 92 -23.94 -20.85 -5.77
N GLY A 93 -24.32 -21.18 -4.54
CA GLY A 93 -24.88 -20.24 -3.57
C GLY A 93 -23.90 -19.14 -3.12
N LEU A 94 -22.59 -19.41 -3.14
CA LEU A 94 -21.55 -18.42 -2.82
C LEU A 94 -21.43 -17.35 -3.93
N GLN A 95 -21.72 -17.70 -5.19
CA GLN A 95 -21.58 -16.79 -6.32
C GLN A 95 -22.72 -15.80 -6.47
N ASN A 96 -23.97 -16.23 -6.31
CA ASN A 96 -25.13 -15.41 -6.68
C ASN A 96 -25.42 -14.27 -5.72
N ILE A 97 -25.34 -14.52 -4.42
CA ILE A 97 -25.66 -13.50 -3.40
C ILE A 97 -24.36 -12.90 -2.88
N VAL A 98 -23.49 -13.74 -2.30
CA VAL A 98 -22.24 -13.28 -1.67
C VAL A 98 -21.28 -12.70 -2.72
N GLY A 99 -21.15 -13.30 -3.90
CA GLY A 99 -20.34 -12.75 -4.99
C GLY A 99 -20.83 -11.38 -5.48
N ASN A 100 -22.13 -11.20 -5.71
CA ASN A 100 -22.71 -9.92 -6.14
C ASN A 100 -22.47 -8.80 -5.12
N TYR A 101 -22.84 -9.03 -3.86
CA TYR A 101 -22.62 -8.05 -2.80
C TYR A 101 -21.12 -7.85 -2.52
N GLY A 102 -20.32 -8.90 -2.62
CA GLY A 102 -18.86 -8.86 -2.46
C GLY A 102 -18.17 -7.98 -3.50
N VAL A 103 -18.55 -8.07 -4.78
CA VAL A 103 -18.02 -7.19 -5.83
C VAL A 103 -18.40 -5.74 -5.56
N VAL A 104 -19.68 -5.45 -5.31
CA VAL A 104 -20.17 -4.08 -5.10
C VAL A 104 -19.51 -3.44 -3.87
N THR A 105 -19.46 -4.16 -2.75
CA THR A 105 -18.83 -3.67 -1.52
C THR A 105 -17.33 -3.45 -1.71
N SER A 106 -16.62 -4.38 -2.37
CA SER A 106 -15.19 -4.23 -2.65
C SER A 106 -14.91 -3.04 -3.58
N PHE A 107 -15.74 -2.82 -4.60
CA PHE A 107 -15.65 -1.63 -5.46
C PHE A 107 -15.84 -0.34 -4.67
N ALA A 108 -16.84 -0.30 -3.78
CA ALA A 108 -17.09 0.85 -2.92
C ALA A 108 -15.89 1.14 -2.01
N PHE A 109 -15.26 0.11 -1.43
CA PHE A 109 -14.04 0.27 -0.63
C PHE A 109 -12.86 0.79 -1.46
N VAL A 110 -12.63 0.28 -2.67
CA VAL A 110 -11.56 0.78 -3.55
C VAL A 110 -11.79 2.25 -3.88
N ILE A 111 -13.02 2.63 -4.27
CA ILE A 111 -13.34 4.04 -4.59
C ILE A 111 -13.20 4.93 -3.36
N ALA A 112 -13.70 4.50 -2.19
CA ALA A 112 -13.60 5.28 -0.96
C ALA A 112 -12.15 5.50 -0.54
N THR A 113 -11.31 4.46 -0.62
CA THR A 113 -9.88 4.57 -0.28
C THR A 113 -9.11 5.42 -1.27
N TRP A 114 -9.35 5.27 -2.58
CA TRP A 114 -8.73 6.12 -3.59
C TRP A 114 -9.15 7.58 -3.44
N THR A 115 -10.42 7.83 -3.15
CA THR A 115 -10.94 9.18 -2.89
C THR A 115 -10.33 9.77 -1.62
N TYR A 116 -10.21 8.98 -0.55
CA TYR A 116 -9.55 9.40 0.69
C TYR A 116 -8.08 9.73 0.46
N ILE A 117 -7.34 8.88 -0.25
CA ILE A 117 -5.95 9.12 -0.65
C ILE A 117 -5.86 10.41 -1.46
N TYR A 118 -6.68 10.57 -2.50
CA TYR A 118 -6.69 11.76 -3.33
C TYR A 118 -6.97 13.04 -2.52
N LEU A 119 -8.01 13.04 -1.69
CA LEU A 119 -8.36 14.18 -0.85
C LEU A 119 -7.26 14.49 0.16
N THR A 120 -6.70 13.49 0.85
CA THR A 120 -5.68 13.77 1.86
C THR A 120 -4.33 14.16 1.26
N TRP A 121 -4.01 13.68 0.05
CA TRP A 121 -2.67 13.80 -0.53
C TRP A 121 -2.56 14.91 -1.56
N TYR A 122 -3.59 15.11 -2.39
CA TYR A 122 -3.59 16.11 -3.46
C TYR A 122 -4.33 17.41 -3.10
N SER A 123 -5.38 17.37 -2.26
CA SER A 123 -6.18 18.58 -1.99
C SER A 123 -5.41 19.70 -1.28
N HIS A 124 -4.35 19.38 -0.54
CA HIS A 124 -3.53 20.36 0.17
C HIS A 124 -2.41 20.97 -0.71
N GLY A 125 -2.37 20.69 -2.01
CA GLY A 125 -1.43 21.26 -2.99
C GLY A 125 0.05 20.90 -2.77
N LYS A 126 0.38 20.23 -1.67
CA LYS A 126 1.70 19.74 -1.28
C LYS A 126 1.51 18.42 -0.50
N TRP A 127 2.45 17.48 -0.62
CA TRP A 127 2.49 16.19 0.11
C TRP A 127 2.53 16.31 1.66
N THR A 128 2.29 17.50 2.19
CA THR A 128 2.34 17.86 3.61
C THR A 128 1.20 17.28 4.45
N GLY A 129 0.13 16.80 3.82
CA GLY A 129 -1.01 16.19 4.51
C GLY A 129 -0.76 14.78 5.04
N HIS A 130 0.27 14.09 4.55
CA HIS A 130 0.52 12.69 4.89
C HIS A 130 0.89 12.51 6.38
N PRO A 131 0.33 11.51 7.09
CA PRO A 131 0.65 11.26 8.51
C PRO A 131 2.16 11.07 8.73
N THR A 132 2.85 10.32 7.87
CA THR A 132 4.32 10.18 7.94
C THR A 132 5.05 11.51 7.80
N MET A 133 4.58 12.44 6.95
CA MET A 133 5.19 13.78 6.85
C MET A 133 4.94 14.63 8.08
N LYS A 134 3.77 14.47 8.74
CA LYS A 134 3.49 15.15 10.02
C LYS A 134 4.42 14.65 11.13
N GLU A 135 4.64 13.35 11.22
CA GLU A 135 5.58 12.75 12.17
C GLU A 135 7.03 13.13 11.86
N LEU A 136 7.46 13.08 10.59
CA LEU A 136 8.79 13.55 10.19
C LEU A 136 8.98 15.03 10.52
N LYS A 137 7.99 15.90 10.28
CA LYS A 137 8.05 17.32 10.69
C LYS A 137 8.09 17.52 12.21
N LYS A 138 7.52 16.59 12.98
CA LYS A 138 7.54 16.61 14.44
C LYS A 138 8.91 16.19 14.96
N ILE A 139 9.51 15.16 14.37
CA ILE A 139 10.88 14.72 14.65
C ILE A 139 11.87 15.81 14.25
N ALA A 140 11.77 16.35 13.03
CA ALA A 140 12.64 17.41 12.54
C ALA A 140 12.60 18.68 13.40
N ARG A 141 11.45 19.03 13.98
CA ARG A 141 11.34 20.14 14.95
C ARG A 141 11.94 19.83 16.32
N LYS A 142 12.02 18.55 16.69
CA LYS A 142 12.59 18.10 17.97
C LYS A 142 14.11 17.96 17.91
N ILE A 143 14.68 17.79 16.72
CA ILE A 143 16.13 17.76 16.51
C ILE A 143 16.64 19.21 16.64
N PRO A 144 17.55 19.50 17.60
CA PRO A 144 18.22 20.79 17.66
C PRO A 144 18.96 21.04 16.35
N SER A 145 18.81 22.23 15.78
CA SER A 145 19.62 22.65 14.63
C SER A 145 21.11 22.47 14.95
N PRO A 146 21.96 21.96 14.03
CA PRO A 146 23.40 21.86 14.24
C PRO A 146 24.04 23.18 14.67
N ASN A 147 23.42 24.31 14.30
CA ASN A 147 23.90 25.65 14.63
C ASN A 147 23.70 26.04 16.11
N THR A 148 23.01 25.22 16.90
CA THR A 148 22.81 25.48 18.35
C THR A 148 23.66 24.57 19.25
N VAL A 149 24.36 23.58 18.70
CA VAL A 149 25.19 22.61 19.45
C VAL A 149 26.68 22.70 19.07
N ALA A 150 27.05 23.57 18.13
CA ALA A 150 28.42 24.10 18.14
C ALA A 150 28.49 25.06 19.34
N THR A 151 28.81 24.54 20.52
CA THR A 151 29.16 25.37 21.67
C THR A 151 30.28 26.30 21.20
N SER A 152 30.24 27.57 21.64
CA SER A 152 31.25 28.59 21.34
C SER A 152 32.68 28.03 21.43
N ASP A 153 32.88 27.11 22.35
CA ASP A 153 34.15 26.46 22.69
C ASP A 153 34.66 25.55 21.56
N GLU A 154 33.79 24.79 20.88
CA GLU A 154 34.19 23.98 19.71
C GLU A 154 34.53 24.85 18.50
N MET A 155 33.80 25.96 18.31
CA MET A 155 34.10 26.92 17.25
C MET A 155 35.41 27.69 17.51
N GLU A 156 35.70 28.04 18.76
CA GLU A 156 36.96 28.70 19.17
C GLU A 156 38.15 27.73 19.04
N PHE A 157 38.00 26.47 19.45
CA PHE A 157 39.00 25.42 19.25
C PHE A 157 39.34 25.24 17.76
N LEU A 158 38.33 25.11 16.90
CA LEU A 158 38.52 24.95 15.46
C LEU A 158 39.09 26.21 14.78
N GLN A 159 38.78 27.41 15.27
CA GLN A 159 39.39 28.65 14.78
C GLN A 159 40.85 28.79 15.23
N SER A 160 41.22 28.35 16.43
CA SER A 160 42.60 28.38 16.93
C SER A 160 43.53 27.48 16.11
N HIS A 161 43.06 26.28 15.73
CA HIS A 161 43.82 25.34 14.91
C HIS A 161 43.93 25.74 13.43
N ARG A 162 43.06 26.63 12.94
CA ARG A 162 43.15 27.15 11.56
C ARG A 162 44.14 28.33 11.45
N ARG A 163 44.60 28.91 12.56
CA ARG A 163 45.54 30.05 12.59
C ARG A 163 47.00 29.64 12.90
N LEU A 164 47.32 28.36 12.75
CA LEU A 164 48.69 27.82 12.72
C LEU A 164 48.97 27.29 11.31
#